data_AF-A0A6S6W4V4-F1
#
_entry.id   AF-A0A6S6W4V4-F1
#
_cell.length_a   1.000
_cell.length_b   1.000
_cell.length_c   1.000
_cell.angle_alpha   90.00
_cell.angle_beta   90.00
_cell.angle_gamma   90.00
#
_symmetry.space_group_name_H-M   'P 1'
#
loop_
_entity.id
_entity.type
_entity.pdbx_description
1 polymer ?
#
loop_
_entity_poly.entity_id
_entity_poly.type
_entity_poly.pdbx_seq_one_letter_code
_entity_poly.pdbx_strand_id
1 'polypeptide(L)'
;MAPASCALCNVNRALILRPKDHSKLCKTCFISVFETEIHHTITTNALFQRGEKVAIGASGGKDSTVLASVLKTLNERYDYGLDLILLSIDEGIKGYRDDSLETVKRNAEQYGMELTILGYDELYGWTMDQVVEQVGKKGNCTYCGVFRRQALDRGAARLGVRHVVTGHNADDVAETVLMNLLRGDLPRLSRTTSIITSTPSASANPASNTNIKRSKPLKYAYEKEIVLYAHHKNLDYFSTECIYSPEAFRGSARALIKNLERVRPSAILDVVRSGEDMAKLVPGNDQACGGMCSSSIPAAEEEEGGCGSAQGRSTGGDMASVEARLRMNEAAADSNLETEITAKSVSGKQHPRHDSDTVSLASGNKPKKGFTPKKTSKQVMGQCKRCGYLSSQDICKACVLLEGLNKSRPKNKIEVGYEVQDISLNSVRDELEATTIGGE
;
A
#
# COMPACT_ATOMS: atom_id res chain seq x y z
N MET A 1 -33.40 17.82 -25.34
CA MET A 1 -33.52 17.83 -23.87
C MET A 1 -32.69 19.00 -23.37
N ALA A 2 -33.26 19.93 -22.58
CA ALA A 2 -32.49 21.05 -22.04
C ALA A 2 -31.31 20.54 -21.20
N PRO A 3 -30.13 21.18 -21.24
CA PRO A 3 -29.00 20.74 -20.46
C PRO A 3 -29.35 20.79 -18.96
N ALA A 4 -29.14 19.69 -18.25
CA ALA A 4 -29.41 19.63 -16.82
C ALA A 4 -28.58 20.70 -16.09
N SER A 5 -29.20 21.43 -15.17
CA SER A 5 -28.51 22.34 -14.25
C SER A 5 -27.71 21.56 -13.22
N CYS A 6 -26.67 22.21 -12.67
CA CYS A 6 -25.87 21.67 -11.58
C CYS A 6 -26.74 21.53 -10.31
N ALA A 7 -26.71 20.35 -9.69
CA ALA A 7 -27.48 20.03 -8.50
C ALA A 7 -27.12 20.88 -7.27
N LEU A 8 -25.92 21.47 -7.23
CA LEU A 8 -25.46 22.28 -6.11
C LEU A 8 -25.70 23.79 -6.30
N CYS A 9 -25.26 24.36 -7.42
CA CYS A 9 -25.41 25.80 -7.63
C CYS A 9 -26.69 26.19 -8.38
N ASN A 10 -27.40 25.25 -9.04
CA ASN A 10 -28.59 25.49 -9.87
C ASN A 10 -28.44 26.52 -11.01
N VAL A 11 -27.29 27.18 -11.14
CA VAL A 11 -27.00 28.23 -12.13
C VAL A 11 -26.23 27.66 -13.32
N ASN A 12 -25.15 26.93 -13.06
CA ASN A 12 -24.27 26.42 -14.11
C ASN A 12 -24.81 25.13 -14.72
N ARG A 13 -24.48 24.89 -15.98
CA ARG A 13 -24.72 23.60 -16.65
C ARG A 13 -23.95 22.47 -15.96
N ALA A 14 -24.62 21.35 -15.71
CA ALA A 14 -23.97 20.14 -15.26
C ALA A 14 -23.15 19.52 -16.39
N LEU A 15 -21.86 19.26 -16.13
CA LEU A 15 -20.91 18.66 -17.06
C LEU A 15 -20.40 17.31 -16.56
N ILE A 16 -20.52 17.05 -15.26
CA ILE A 16 -19.93 15.90 -14.58
C ILE A 16 -21.07 15.12 -13.94
N LEU A 17 -21.08 13.81 -14.17
CA LEU A 17 -21.88 12.87 -13.40
C LEU A 17 -20.98 12.25 -12.35
N ARG A 18 -21.23 12.56 -11.08
CA ARG A 18 -20.38 12.11 -9.98
C ARG A 18 -20.46 10.58 -9.83
N PRO A 19 -19.32 9.85 -9.82
CA PRO A 19 -19.32 8.39 -9.71
C PRO A 19 -19.95 7.85 -8.41
N LYS A 20 -19.78 8.56 -7.29
CA LYS A 20 -20.19 8.11 -5.95
C LYS A 20 -21.71 8.08 -5.74
N ASP A 21 -22.42 9.09 -6.23
CA ASP A 21 -23.85 9.32 -5.94
C ASP A 21 -24.69 9.69 -7.17
N HIS A 22 -24.09 9.71 -8.37
CA HIS A 22 -24.73 10.16 -9.62
C HIS A 22 -25.30 11.58 -9.59
N SER A 23 -24.82 12.44 -8.68
CA SER A 23 -25.16 13.86 -8.72
C SER A 23 -24.59 14.52 -9.98
N LYS A 24 -25.39 15.39 -10.59
CA LYS A 24 -25.03 16.15 -11.80
C LYS A 24 -24.42 17.47 -11.39
N LEU A 25 -23.11 17.63 -11.55
CA LEU A 25 -22.35 18.79 -11.07
C LEU A 25 -21.71 19.57 -12.22
N CYS A 26 -21.55 20.89 -12.03
CA CYS A 26 -20.66 21.68 -12.88
C CYS A 26 -19.20 21.52 -12.42
N LYS A 27 -18.25 21.95 -13.27
CA LYS A 27 -16.80 21.84 -13.01
C LYS A 27 -16.39 22.45 -11.66
N THR A 28 -16.82 23.67 -11.38
CA THR A 28 -16.43 24.41 -10.16
C THR A 28 -17.00 23.77 -8.90
N CYS A 29 -18.27 23.39 -8.92
CA CYS A 29 -18.90 22.69 -7.79
C CYS A 29 -18.23 21.33 -7.54
N PHE A 30 -17.91 20.56 -8.58
CA PHE A 30 -17.22 19.28 -8.41
C PHE A 30 -15.86 19.44 -7.74
N ILE A 31 -15.01 20.36 -8.24
CA ILE A 31 -13.69 20.64 -7.66
C ILE A 31 -13.82 21.03 -6.18
N SER A 32 -14.75 21.94 -5.87
CA SER A 32 -14.97 22.40 -4.50
C SER A 32 -15.44 21.28 -3.59
N VAL A 33 -16.38 20.43 -4.03
CA VAL A 33 -16.86 19.29 -3.23
C VAL A 33 -15.75 18.28 -3.01
N PHE A 34 -15.00 17.93 -4.05
CA PHE A 34 -13.90 16.98 -3.97
C PHE A 34 -12.82 17.44 -2.97
N GLU A 35 -12.38 18.69 -3.08
CA GLU A 35 -11.40 19.28 -2.13
C GLU A 35 -11.97 19.36 -0.71
N THR A 36 -13.25 19.72 -0.54
CA THR A 36 -13.91 19.80 0.77
C THR A 36 -14.08 18.44 1.44
N GLU A 37 -14.38 17.37 0.69
CA GLU A 37 -14.45 16.01 1.25
C GLU A 37 -13.08 15.50 1.73
N ILE A 38 -12.01 15.85 1.01
CA ILE A 38 -10.64 15.54 1.43
C ILE A 38 -10.27 16.37 2.67
N HIS A 39 -10.61 17.66 2.70
CA HIS A 39 -10.47 18.50 3.89
C HIS A 39 -11.18 17.88 5.10
N HIS A 40 -12.44 17.48 4.95
CA HIS A 40 -13.19 16.81 6.01
C HIS A 40 -12.52 15.51 6.46
N THR A 41 -12.00 14.71 5.54
CA THR A 41 -11.24 13.49 5.85
C THR A 41 -9.99 13.82 6.67
N ILE A 42 -9.28 14.88 6.33
CA ILE A 42 -8.08 15.35 7.03
C ILE A 42 -8.42 15.80 8.45
N THR A 43 -9.43 16.65 8.62
CA THR A 43 -9.80 17.26 9.90
C THR A 43 -10.45 16.27 10.85
N THR A 44 -11.39 15.45 10.36
CA THR A 44 -12.11 14.46 11.19
C THR A 44 -11.17 13.40 11.76
N ASN A 45 -10.10 13.06 11.04
CA ASN A 45 -9.11 12.08 11.49
C ASN A 45 -7.86 12.73 12.10
N ALA A 46 -7.85 14.06 12.28
CA ALA A 46 -6.70 14.83 12.78
C ALA A 46 -5.37 14.40 12.12
N LEU A 47 -5.36 14.35 10.77
CA LEU A 47 -4.23 13.79 10.04
C LEU A 47 -2.94 14.59 10.25
N PHE A 48 -3.03 15.91 10.40
CA PHE A 48 -1.86 16.79 10.47
C PHE A 48 -1.90 17.69 11.70
N GLN A 49 -0.72 18.16 12.12
CA GLN A 49 -0.56 19.23 13.09
C GLN A 49 0.07 20.46 12.42
N ARG A 50 -0.30 21.66 12.88
CA ARG A 50 0.27 22.90 12.33
C ARG A 50 1.78 22.96 12.58
N GLY A 51 2.55 23.37 11.57
CA GLY A 51 4.01 23.41 11.62
C GLY A 51 4.69 22.06 11.39
N GLU A 52 3.93 21.01 11.04
CA GLU A 52 4.48 19.69 10.73
C GLU A 52 5.11 19.68 9.33
N LYS A 53 6.28 19.02 9.23
CA LYS A 53 6.93 18.71 7.96
C LYS A 53 6.40 17.38 7.44
N VAL A 54 5.82 17.38 6.24
CA VAL A 54 5.08 16.26 5.66
C VAL A 54 5.64 15.90 4.29
N ALA A 55 6.04 14.64 4.12
CA ALA A 55 6.54 14.10 2.86
C ALA A 55 5.40 13.46 2.06
N ILE A 56 5.20 13.88 0.83
CA ILE A 56 4.23 13.32 -0.09
C ILE A 56 4.96 12.30 -0.98
N GLY A 57 4.51 11.05 -0.93
CA GLY A 57 5.02 9.99 -1.81
C GLY A 57 4.66 10.27 -3.27
N ALA A 58 5.64 10.68 -4.07
CA ALA A 58 5.47 11.09 -5.45
C ALA A 58 5.89 9.97 -6.41
N SER A 59 4.91 9.29 -6.99
CA SER A 59 5.15 8.27 -8.03
C SER A 59 5.08 8.83 -9.45
N GLY A 60 4.70 10.09 -9.64
CA GLY A 60 4.43 10.68 -10.97
C GLY A 60 3.09 10.25 -11.59
N GLY A 61 2.38 9.33 -10.95
CA GLY A 61 1.05 8.90 -11.37
C GLY A 61 -0.06 9.90 -11.01
N LYS A 62 -1.27 9.63 -11.50
CA LYS A 62 -2.46 10.46 -11.26
C LYS A 62 -2.74 10.68 -9.76
N ASP A 63 -2.69 9.62 -8.95
CA ASP A 63 -3.16 9.68 -7.56
C ASP A 63 -2.22 10.51 -6.67
N SER A 64 -0.90 10.31 -6.84
CA SER A 64 0.12 11.09 -6.11
C SER A 64 0.17 12.55 -6.57
N THR A 65 -0.02 12.81 -7.87
CA THR A 65 -0.08 14.18 -8.42
C THR A 65 -1.32 14.93 -7.92
N VAL A 66 -2.49 14.30 -7.92
CA VAL A 66 -3.72 14.88 -7.36
C VAL A 66 -3.57 15.13 -5.87
N LEU A 67 -2.99 14.18 -5.13
CA LEU A 67 -2.71 14.36 -3.70
C LEU A 67 -1.84 15.60 -3.45
N ALA A 68 -0.74 15.77 -4.19
CA ALA A 68 0.14 16.94 -4.05
C ALA A 68 -0.59 18.25 -4.35
N SER A 69 -1.33 18.30 -5.47
CA SER A 69 -2.13 19.47 -5.87
C SER A 69 -3.21 19.84 -4.85
N VAL A 70 -3.95 18.84 -4.35
CA VAL A 70 -5.00 19.05 -3.35
C VAL A 70 -4.40 19.50 -2.03
N LEU A 71 -3.35 18.83 -1.52
CA LEU A 71 -2.73 19.23 -0.26
C LEU A 71 -2.15 20.64 -0.32
N LYS A 72 -1.54 21.05 -1.44
CA LYS A 72 -1.10 22.43 -1.67
C LYS A 72 -2.26 23.42 -1.57
N THR A 73 -3.32 23.15 -2.34
CA THR A 73 -4.53 23.99 -2.37
C THR A 73 -5.19 24.10 -0.99
N LEU A 74 -5.27 23.00 -0.25
CA LEU A 74 -5.88 22.96 1.09
C LEU A 74 -4.98 23.64 2.14
N ASN A 75 -3.67 23.47 2.06
CA ASN A 75 -2.71 24.12 2.95
C ASN A 75 -2.81 25.64 2.84
N GLU A 76 -2.96 26.18 1.63
CA GLU A 76 -3.14 27.61 1.38
C GLU A 76 -4.54 28.11 1.75
N ARG A 77 -5.60 27.36 1.38
CA ARG A 77 -6.99 27.77 1.62
C ARG A 77 -7.38 27.77 3.10
N TYR A 78 -6.93 26.75 3.84
CA TYR A 78 -7.32 26.53 5.24
C TYR A 78 -6.19 26.82 6.23
N ASP A 79 -5.05 27.34 5.76
CA ASP A 79 -3.88 27.69 6.57
C ASP A 79 -3.46 26.55 7.52
N TYR A 80 -3.25 25.35 6.96
CA TYR A 80 -2.77 24.23 7.76
C TYR A 80 -1.36 24.46 8.32
N GLY A 81 -0.57 25.35 7.69
CA GLY A 81 0.80 25.66 8.09
C GLY A 81 1.74 24.46 7.95
N LEU A 82 1.53 23.61 6.94
CA LEU A 82 2.37 22.44 6.66
C LEU A 82 3.55 22.82 5.78
N ASP A 83 4.69 22.21 6.07
CA ASP A 83 5.86 22.20 5.19
C ASP A 83 5.82 20.94 4.32
N LEU A 84 5.49 21.11 3.03
CA LEU A 84 5.21 20.02 2.10
C LEU A 84 6.45 19.73 1.22
N ILE A 85 6.92 18.48 1.27
CA ILE A 85 8.07 18.00 0.48
C ILE A 85 7.63 16.80 -0.37
N LEU A 86 8.15 16.69 -1.58
CA LEU A 86 7.96 15.51 -2.43
C LEU A 86 9.08 14.50 -2.19
N LEU A 87 8.70 13.24 -1.94
CA LEU A 87 9.61 12.10 -1.82
C LEU A 87 9.28 11.07 -2.90
N SER A 88 10.20 10.88 -3.84
CA SER A 88 10.08 9.94 -4.95
C SER A 88 11.08 8.80 -4.80
N ILE A 89 10.64 7.59 -5.11
CA ILE A 89 11.50 6.40 -5.09
C ILE A 89 11.74 5.95 -6.52
N ASP A 90 13.00 5.85 -6.94
CA ASP A 90 13.39 5.28 -8.22
C ASP A 90 13.67 3.79 -8.06
N GLU A 91 12.76 2.97 -8.58
CA GLU A 91 12.90 1.52 -8.57
C GLU A 91 13.92 1.00 -9.60
N GLY A 92 14.37 1.84 -10.55
CA GLY A 92 15.28 1.46 -11.62
C GLY A 92 14.64 0.53 -12.66
N ILE A 93 13.41 0.85 -13.08
CA ILE A 93 12.69 0.15 -14.16
C ILE A 93 12.83 0.95 -15.46
N LYS A 94 13.64 0.45 -16.39
CA LYS A 94 13.94 1.16 -17.66
C LYS A 94 12.70 1.34 -18.53
N GLY A 95 12.57 2.52 -19.14
CA GLY A 95 11.47 2.82 -20.07
C GLY A 95 10.10 2.96 -19.39
N TYR A 96 10.07 3.01 -18.06
CA TYR A 96 8.88 3.29 -17.27
C TYR A 96 9.16 4.42 -16.28
N ARG A 97 10.24 4.29 -15.50
CA ARG A 97 10.50 5.22 -14.41
C ARG A 97 11.13 6.52 -14.87
N ASP A 98 11.84 6.51 -16.00
CA ASP A 98 12.48 7.69 -16.60
C ASP A 98 11.45 8.81 -16.86
N ASP A 99 10.44 8.53 -17.68
CA ASP A 99 9.34 9.47 -18.01
C ASP A 99 8.56 9.90 -16.76
N SER A 100 8.34 8.95 -15.86
CA SER A 100 7.61 9.16 -14.62
C SER A 100 8.34 10.14 -13.68
N LEU A 101 9.67 10.05 -13.60
CA LEU A 101 10.50 10.95 -12.79
C LEU A 101 10.57 12.36 -13.39
N GLU A 102 10.56 12.50 -14.71
CA GLU A 102 10.46 13.80 -15.37
C GLU A 102 9.16 14.52 -14.96
N THR A 103 8.03 13.81 -14.97
CA THR A 103 6.75 14.37 -14.50
C THR A 103 6.81 14.77 -13.02
N VAL A 104 7.49 13.99 -12.17
CA VAL A 104 7.68 14.38 -10.76
C VAL A 104 8.53 15.64 -10.62
N LYS A 105 9.59 15.81 -11.43
CA LYS A 105 10.41 17.03 -11.44
C LYS A 105 9.59 18.25 -11.87
N ARG A 106 8.80 18.13 -12.94
CA ARG A 106 7.89 19.20 -13.39
C ARG A 106 6.85 19.56 -12.32
N ASN A 107 6.29 18.56 -11.64
CA ASN A 107 5.37 18.78 -10.51
C ASN A 107 6.05 19.52 -9.34
N ALA A 108 7.30 19.20 -9.02
CA ALA A 108 8.05 19.88 -7.97
C ALA A 108 8.21 21.38 -8.27
N GLU A 109 8.58 21.72 -9.51
CA GLU A 109 8.68 23.11 -9.99
C GLU A 109 7.32 23.81 -10.00
N GLN A 110 6.29 23.16 -10.55
CA GLN A 110 4.94 23.71 -10.67
C GLN A 110 4.32 24.04 -9.30
N TYR A 111 4.51 23.18 -8.30
CA TYR A 111 3.92 23.37 -6.98
C TYR A 111 4.86 24.10 -6.00
N GLY A 112 6.11 24.38 -6.40
CA GLY A 112 7.11 25.01 -5.53
C GLY A 112 7.42 24.16 -4.30
N MET A 113 7.56 22.85 -4.47
CA MET A 113 7.88 21.90 -3.39
C MET A 113 9.27 21.30 -3.60
N GLU A 114 10.03 21.16 -2.53
CA GLU A 114 11.32 20.47 -2.57
C GLU A 114 11.11 18.99 -2.96
N LEU A 115 11.95 18.47 -3.86
CA LEU A 115 11.89 17.10 -4.33
C LEU A 115 13.16 16.34 -3.93
N THR A 116 12.98 15.22 -3.25
CA THR A 116 14.04 14.24 -2.99
C THR A 116 13.74 12.94 -3.72
N ILE A 117 14.73 12.42 -4.43
CA ILE A 117 14.65 11.14 -5.15
C ILE A 117 15.63 10.16 -4.52
N LEU A 118 15.19 8.94 -4.23
CA LEU A 118 16.04 7.86 -3.72
C LEU A 118 15.94 6.62 -4.59
N GLY A 119 17.09 6.06 -4.97
CA GLY A 119 17.17 4.88 -5.82
C GLY A 119 17.24 3.56 -5.05
N TYR A 120 16.72 2.49 -5.63
CA TYR A 120 16.93 1.14 -5.10
C TYR A 120 18.39 0.68 -5.21
N ASP A 121 19.08 1.12 -6.25
CA ASP A 121 20.52 0.92 -6.42
C ASP A 121 21.31 1.53 -5.25
N GLU A 122 21.00 2.77 -4.86
CA GLU A 122 21.62 3.44 -3.71
C GLU A 122 21.29 2.72 -2.39
N LEU A 123 20.02 2.37 -2.18
CA LEU A 123 19.54 1.85 -0.89
C LEU A 123 19.82 0.37 -0.65
N TYR A 124 19.91 -0.41 -1.73
CA TYR A 124 19.93 -1.87 -1.68
C TYR A 124 21.01 -2.49 -2.56
N GLY A 125 21.64 -1.72 -3.45
CA GLY A 125 22.61 -2.23 -4.43
C GLY A 125 21.96 -3.01 -5.57
N TRP A 126 20.65 -2.90 -5.76
CA TRP A 126 19.86 -3.64 -6.74
C TRP A 126 18.82 -2.74 -7.39
N THR A 127 18.66 -2.79 -8.72
CA THR A 127 17.48 -2.21 -9.39
C THR A 127 16.38 -3.25 -9.52
N MET A 128 15.14 -2.82 -9.77
CA MET A 128 14.03 -3.75 -10.03
C MET A 128 14.25 -4.60 -11.28
N ASP A 129 14.86 -4.05 -12.33
CA ASP A 129 15.19 -4.83 -13.53
C ASP A 129 16.12 -6.01 -13.19
N GLN A 130 17.13 -5.78 -12.35
CA GLN A 130 18.04 -6.83 -11.89
C GLN A 130 17.34 -7.85 -10.98
N VAL A 131 16.42 -7.39 -10.12
CA VAL A 131 15.60 -8.29 -9.28
C VAL A 131 14.74 -9.20 -10.15
N VAL A 132 14.13 -8.67 -11.21
CA VAL A 132 13.29 -9.45 -12.13
C VAL A 132 14.13 -10.42 -12.96
N GLU A 133 15.32 -10.03 -13.40
CA GLU A 133 16.26 -10.92 -14.10
C GLU A 133 16.61 -12.14 -13.25
N GLN A 134 16.75 -11.96 -11.93
CA GLN A 134 17.13 -13.03 -11.02
C GLN A 134 15.97 -13.89 -10.52
N VAL A 135 14.85 -13.27 -10.14
CA VAL A 135 13.71 -13.95 -9.50
C VAL A 135 12.66 -14.38 -10.53
N GLY A 136 12.69 -13.78 -11.72
CA GLY A 136 11.65 -13.90 -12.74
C GLY A 136 10.49 -12.94 -12.50
N LYS A 137 9.52 -12.97 -13.44
CA LYS A 137 8.34 -12.09 -13.43
C LYS A 137 7.34 -12.42 -12.32
N LYS A 138 7.33 -13.67 -11.83
CA LYS A 138 6.41 -14.08 -10.76
C LYS A 138 6.97 -13.68 -9.40
N GLY A 139 6.19 -12.91 -8.64
CA GLY A 139 6.53 -12.52 -7.27
C GLY A 139 7.47 -11.32 -7.13
N ASN A 140 7.94 -10.73 -8.23
CA ASN A 140 8.76 -9.51 -8.25
C ASN A 140 8.10 -8.31 -7.53
N CYS A 141 6.77 -8.17 -7.64
CA CYS A 141 6.01 -7.11 -6.99
C CYS A 141 6.08 -7.21 -5.46
N THR A 142 6.34 -8.40 -4.90
CA THR A 142 6.58 -8.57 -3.47
C THR A 142 7.89 -7.92 -3.05
N TYR A 143 8.96 -8.08 -3.84
CA TYR A 143 10.25 -7.40 -3.59
C TYR A 143 10.08 -5.90 -3.71
N CYS A 144 9.46 -5.45 -4.81
CA CYS A 144 9.23 -4.04 -5.06
C CYS A 144 8.43 -3.37 -3.93
N GLY A 145 7.32 -3.94 -3.49
CA GLY A 145 6.51 -3.36 -2.42
C GLY A 145 7.23 -3.29 -1.07
N VAL A 146 7.98 -4.35 -0.70
CA VAL A 146 8.75 -4.38 0.56
C VAL A 146 9.88 -3.34 0.53
N PHE A 147 10.60 -3.25 -0.58
CA PHE A 147 11.67 -2.26 -0.76
C PHE A 147 11.11 -0.84 -0.81
N ARG A 148 10.02 -0.58 -1.55
CA ARG A 148 9.40 0.75 -1.65
C ARG A 148 9.01 1.29 -0.29
N ARG A 149 8.40 0.44 0.54
CA ARG A 149 8.03 0.80 1.91
C ARG A 149 9.25 1.22 2.73
N GLN A 150 10.29 0.39 2.76
CA GLN A 150 11.50 0.73 3.51
C GLN A 150 12.21 1.97 2.93
N ALA A 151 12.18 2.16 1.61
CA ALA A 151 12.78 3.29 0.94
C ALA A 151 12.08 4.60 1.31
N LEU A 152 10.74 4.61 1.35
CA LEU A 152 9.97 5.75 1.83
C LEU A 152 10.28 6.09 3.30
N ASP A 153 10.42 5.07 4.16
CA ASP A 153 10.74 5.32 5.57
C ASP A 153 12.17 5.84 5.75
N ARG A 154 13.14 5.25 5.05
CA ARG A 154 14.52 5.76 5.05
C ARG A 154 14.62 7.17 4.48
N GLY A 155 13.84 7.48 3.44
CA GLY A 155 13.81 8.81 2.84
C GLY A 155 13.18 9.86 3.74
N ALA A 156 12.07 9.54 4.39
CA ALA A 156 11.48 10.42 5.38
C ALA A 156 12.42 10.66 6.57
N ALA A 157 13.12 9.62 7.05
CA ALA A 157 14.14 9.76 8.09
C ALA A 157 15.31 10.67 7.64
N ARG A 158 15.81 10.51 6.41
CA ARG A 158 16.87 11.36 5.82
C ARG A 158 16.45 12.83 5.73
N LEU A 159 15.16 13.09 5.50
CA LEU A 159 14.59 14.44 5.41
C LEU A 159 14.17 15.01 6.78
N GLY A 160 14.32 14.25 7.87
CA GLY A 160 13.83 14.64 9.19
C GLY A 160 12.30 14.71 9.29
N VAL A 161 11.59 14.03 8.38
CA VAL A 161 10.12 14.00 8.31
C VAL A 161 9.57 12.85 9.13
N ARG A 162 8.53 13.13 9.91
CA ARG A 162 7.84 12.12 10.74
C ARG A 162 6.50 11.67 10.17
N HIS A 163 6.05 12.28 9.08
CA HIS A 163 4.77 11.95 8.45
C HIS A 163 4.88 11.88 6.93
N VAL A 164 4.65 10.68 6.39
CA VAL A 164 4.54 10.41 4.95
C VAL A 164 3.08 10.29 4.55
N VAL A 165 2.72 10.83 3.41
CA VAL A 165 1.37 10.77 2.86
C VAL A 165 1.41 10.07 1.51
N THR A 166 0.48 9.15 1.28
CA THR A 166 0.41 8.36 0.04
C THR A 166 -0.92 8.54 -0.66
N GLY A 167 -0.91 8.44 -2.00
CA GLY A 167 -2.07 8.64 -2.85
C GLY A 167 -3.07 7.48 -2.89
N HIS A 168 -3.07 6.57 -1.90
CA HIS A 168 -3.99 5.44 -1.90
C HIS A 168 -5.45 5.92 -1.84
N ASN A 169 -6.23 5.51 -2.84
CA ASN A 169 -7.62 5.91 -3.01
C ASN A 169 -8.61 4.85 -2.48
N ALA A 170 -9.91 5.10 -2.59
CA ALA A 170 -10.94 4.19 -2.09
C ALA A 170 -10.92 2.83 -2.81
N ASP A 171 -10.66 2.82 -4.12
CA ASP A 171 -10.53 1.62 -4.94
C ASP A 171 -9.33 0.76 -4.47
N ASP A 172 -8.16 1.36 -4.24
CA ASP A 172 -6.97 0.65 -3.74
C ASP A 172 -7.22 -0.04 -2.39
N VAL A 173 -7.94 0.66 -1.50
CA VAL A 173 -8.30 0.14 -0.17
C VAL A 173 -9.33 -0.98 -0.31
N ALA A 174 -10.35 -0.81 -1.15
CA ALA A 174 -11.36 -1.84 -1.42
C ALA A 174 -10.74 -3.11 -2.05
N GLU A 175 -9.85 -2.95 -3.03
CA GLU A 175 -9.06 -4.03 -3.62
C GLU A 175 -8.30 -4.79 -2.54
N THR A 176 -7.61 -4.08 -1.65
CA THR A 176 -6.81 -4.70 -0.59
C THR A 176 -7.68 -5.40 0.46
N VAL A 177 -8.82 -4.82 0.85
CA VAL A 177 -9.80 -5.47 1.74
C VAL A 177 -10.30 -6.78 1.14
N LEU A 178 -10.70 -6.76 -0.13
CA LEU A 178 -11.17 -7.94 -0.85
C LEU A 178 -10.08 -9.01 -0.96
N MET A 179 -8.85 -8.62 -1.33
CA MET A 179 -7.72 -9.55 -1.43
C MET A 179 -7.40 -10.21 -0.08
N ASN A 180 -7.46 -9.47 1.03
CA ASN A 180 -7.23 -10.02 2.37
C ASN A 180 -8.35 -10.97 2.80
N LEU A 181 -9.61 -10.63 2.49
CA LEU A 181 -10.76 -11.49 2.73
C LEU A 181 -10.64 -12.82 1.96
N LEU A 182 -10.33 -12.77 0.66
CA LEU A 182 -10.17 -13.96 -0.18
C LEU A 182 -9.00 -14.85 0.26
N ARG A 183 -7.96 -14.28 0.86
CA ARG A 183 -6.84 -15.03 1.44
C ARG A 183 -7.12 -15.58 2.83
N GLY A 184 -8.23 -15.19 3.46
CA GLY A 184 -8.53 -15.53 4.86
C GLY A 184 -7.62 -14.84 5.88
N ASP A 185 -6.95 -13.74 5.51
CA ASP A 185 -6.04 -13.01 6.39
C ASP A 185 -6.74 -11.80 7.03
N LEU A 186 -7.74 -12.09 7.87
CA LEU A 186 -8.54 -11.08 8.57
C LEU A 186 -7.70 -10.19 9.52
N PRO A 187 -6.67 -10.69 10.23
CA PRO A 187 -5.81 -9.83 11.05
C PRO A 187 -5.10 -8.70 10.28
N ARG A 188 -4.94 -8.82 8.95
CA ARG A 188 -4.41 -7.71 8.11
C ARG A 188 -5.42 -6.60 7.84
N LEU A 189 -6.72 -6.82 8.08
CA LEU A 189 -7.75 -5.82 7.78
C LEU A 189 -7.59 -4.56 8.62
N SER A 190 -7.33 -4.67 9.93
CA SER A 190 -7.21 -3.51 10.82
C SER A 190 -6.19 -2.49 10.37
N ARG A 191 -5.06 -2.96 9.84
CA ARG A 191 -3.98 -2.12 9.34
C ARG A 191 -4.27 -1.57 7.95
N THR A 192 -4.89 -2.38 7.09
CA THR A 192 -5.25 -1.98 5.73
C THR A 192 -6.27 -0.86 5.73
N THR A 193 -7.28 -0.97 6.60
CA THR A 193 -8.39 -0.02 6.70
C THR A 193 -8.08 1.14 7.62
N SER A 194 -6.98 1.14 8.38
CA SER A 194 -6.57 2.32 9.12
C SER A 194 -6.18 3.45 8.17
N ILE A 195 -6.68 4.66 8.44
CA ILE A 195 -6.33 5.87 7.69
C ILE A 195 -4.94 6.40 8.06
N ILE A 196 -4.56 6.21 9.33
CA ILE A 196 -3.23 6.48 9.85
C ILE A 196 -2.62 5.15 10.24
N THR A 197 -1.45 4.85 9.69
CA THR A 197 -0.62 3.76 10.17
C THR A 197 0.67 4.36 10.70
N SER A 198 1.08 3.96 11.89
CA SER A 198 2.40 4.28 12.41
C SER A 198 3.25 3.01 12.42
N THR A 199 4.56 3.17 12.27
CA THR A 199 5.55 2.18 12.67
C THR A 199 6.09 2.59 14.05
N PRO A 200 5.42 2.24 15.16
CA PRO A 200 5.91 2.60 16.48
C PRO A 200 7.19 1.84 16.79
N SER A 201 8.10 2.52 17.45
CA SER A 201 9.40 2.01 17.85
C SER A 201 9.43 1.65 19.32
N ALA A 202 10.18 0.60 19.65
CA ALA A 202 10.60 0.24 21.00
C ALA A 202 11.81 1.07 21.49
N SER A 203 12.33 1.98 20.67
CA SER A 203 13.49 2.84 20.93
C SER A 203 13.05 4.30 21.12
N ALA A 204 13.49 4.90 22.24
CA ALA A 204 13.31 6.30 22.58
C ALA A 204 14.24 7.26 21.80
N ASN A 205 15.12 6.75 20.93
CA ASN A 205 16.06 7.59 20.18
C ASN A 205 15.39 8.29 18.98
N PRO A 206 15.36 9.64 18.93
CA PRO A 206 14.74 10.41 17.84
C PRO A 206 15.48 10.31 16.48
N ALA A 207 16.66 9.69 16.45
CA ALA A 207 17.45 9.44 15.25
C ALA A 207 17.27 8.01 14.67
N SER A 208 16.42 7.16 15.26
CA SER A 208 16.17 5.85 14.65
C SER A 208 15.17 5.98 13.50
N ASN A 209 15.40 5.25 12.40
CA ASN A 209 14.59 5.21 11.17
C ASN A 209 13.18 4.62 11.36
N THR A 210 12.61 4.74 12.56
CA THR A 210 11.49 3.95 13.05
C THR A 210 10.62 4.83 13.94
N ASN A 211 9.86 5.77 13.36
CA ASN A 211 8.64 6.33 13.95
C ASN A 211 7.91 7.20 12.91
N ILE A 212 7.73 6.67 11.71
CA ILE A 212 7.17 7.44 10.60
C ILE A 212 5.69 7.10 10.49
N LYS A 213 4.87 8.12 10.71
CA LYS A 213 3.43 8.08 10.48
C LYS A 213 3.18 8.06 8.98
N ARG A 214 2.19 7.28 8.56
CA ARG A 214 1.70 7.22 7.19
C ARG A 214 0.22 7.55 7.19
N SER A 215 -0.22 8.42 6.30
CA SER A 215 -1.66 8.68 6.11
C SER A 215 -2.10 8.59 4.66
N LYS A 216 -3.41 8.39 4.49
CA LYS A 216 -4.09 8.26 3.20
C LYS A 216 -5.26 9.28 3.10
N PRO A 217 -5.00 10.55 2.75
CA PRO A 217 -6.06 11.57 2.64
C PRO A 217 -7.09 11.25 1.56
N LEU A 218 -6.70 10.48 0.53
CA LEU A 218 -7.58 10.05 -0.55
C LEU A 218 -8.35 8.76 -0.24
N LYS A 219 -8.27 8.22 0.98
CA LYS A 219 -8.86 6.91 1.36
C LYS A 219 -10.33 6.74 0.99
N TYR A 220 -11.11 7.82 0.97
CA TYR A 220 -12.55 7.79 0.65
C TYR A 220 -12.90 8.44 -0.70
N ALA A 221 -11.88 8.84 -1.48
CA ALA A 221 -12.05 9.39 -2.82
C ALA A 221 -11.97 8.27 -3.86
N TYR A 222 -12.90 8.29 -4.82
CA TYR A 222 -12.94 7.28 -5.89
C TYR A 222 -11.84 7.55 -6.92
N GLU A 223 -11.26 6.50 -7.50
CA GLU A 223 -10.26 6.61 -8.57
C GLU A 223 -10.80 7.44 -9.76
N LYS A 224 -12.07 7.23 -10.14
CA LYS A 224 -12.72 8.01 -11.20
C LYS A 224 -12.81 9.51 -10.86
N GLU A 225 -13.04 9.86 -9.60
CA GLU A 225 -13.08 11.27 -9.19
C GLU A 225 -11.69 11.90 -9.21
N ILE A 226 -10.65 11.15 -8.83
CA ILE A 226 -9.25 11.56 -8.94
C ILE A 226 -8.90 11.86 -10.41
N VAL A 227 -9.27 10.96 -11.33
CA VAL A 227 -9.08 11.18 -12.78
C VAL A 227 -9.82 12.42 -13.26
N LEU A 228 -11.09 12.60 -12.88
CA LEU A 228 -11.89 13.77 -13.25
C LEU A 228 -11.27 15.06 -12.69
N TYR A 229 -10.78 15.05 -11.46
CA TYR A 229 -10.13 16.19 -10.84
C TYR A 229 -8.83 16.55 -11.59
N ALA A 230 -7.97 15.56 -11.86
CA ALA A 230 -6.74 15.75 -12.62
C ALA A 230 -7.01 16.35 -14.00
N HIS A 231 -7.98 15.79 -14.73
CA HIS A 231 -8.38 16.29 -16.04
C HIS A 231 -8.92 17.73 -15.98
N HIS A 232 -9.79 18.06 -15.02
CA HIS A 232 -10.37 19.40 -14.94
C HIS A 232 -9.41 20.49 -14.45
N LYS A 233 -8.39 20.11 -13.69
CA LYS A 233 -7.28 20.99 -13.27
C LYS A 233 -6.12 20.99 -14.27
N ASN A 234 -6.19 20.18 -15.34
CA ASN A 234 -5.11 19.99 -16.32
C ASN A 234 -3.77 19.64 -15.65
N LEU A 235 -3.80 18.70 -14.70
CA LEU A 235 -2.59 18.26 -14.02
C LEU A 235 -1.73 17.39 -14.95
N ASP A 236 -0.43 17.59 -14.91
CA ASP A 236 0.53 16.76 -15.63
C ASP A 236 0.87 15.50 -14.82
N TYR A 237 0.44 14.35 -15.31
CA TYR A 237 0.70 13.07 -14.69
C TYR A 237 1.04 12.01 -15.73
N PHE A 238 1.86 11.05 -15.30
CA PHE A 238 2.21 9.88 -16.10
C PHE A 238 1.16 8.78 -15.89
N SER A 239 0.63 8.23 -16.99
CA SER A 239 -0.52 7.31 -16.95
C SER A 239 -0.19 5.86 -17.29
N THR A 240 1.05 5.54 -17.65
CA THR A 240 1.37 4.15 -18.02
C THR A 240 1.41 3.27 -16.79
N GLU A 241 0.99 2.02 -16.94
CA GLU A 241 1.11 1.01 -15.89
C GLU A 241 2.51 0.38 -15.94
N CYS A 242 2.98 -0.10 -14.77
CA CYS A 242 4.27 -0.76 -14.68
C CYS A 242 4.30 -2.06 -15.50
N ILE A 243 5.33 -2.24 -16.32
CA ILE A 243 5.55 -3.43 -17.19
C ILE A 243 5.55 -4.77 -16.44
N TYR A 244 5.81 -4.74 -15.14
CA TYR A 244 5.89 -5.91 -14.27
C TYR A 244 4.61 -6.17 -13.46
N SER A 245 3.63 -5.27 -13.52
CA SER A 245 2.35 -5.38 -12.79
C SER A 245 1.27 -6.31 -13.40
N PRO A 246 1.22 -6.65 -14.71
CA PRO A 246 0.07 -7.36 -15.31
C PRO A 246 -0.21 -8.77 -14.76
N GLU A 247 0.78 -9.43 -14.16
CA GLU A 247 0.62 -10.78 -13.58
C GLU A 247 0.22 -10.75 -12.09
N ALA A 248 -0.08 -9.57 -11.54
CA ALA A 248 -0.45 -9.44 -10.13
C ALA A 248 -1.94 -9.75 -9.89
N PHE A 249 -2.21 -10.58 -8.87
CA PHE A 249 -3.56 -10.93 -8.40
C PHE A 249 -4.49 -9.73 -8.12
N ARG A 250 -3.91 -8.54 -7.86
CA ARG A 250 -4.66 -7.31 -7.67
C ARG A 250 -5.54 -6.96 -8.89
N GLY A 251 -5.13 -7.34 -10.11
CA GLY A 251 -5.93 -7.15 -11.32
C GLY A 251 -7.30 -7.82 -11.26
N SER A 252 -7.37 -9.06 -10.73
CA SER A 252 -8.64 -9.78 -10.57
C SER A 252 -9.55 -9.14 -9.51
N ALA A 253 -8.97 -8.70 -8.40
CA ALA A 253 -9.73 -7.97 -7.37
C ALA A 253 -10.30 -6.66 -7.92
N ARG A 254 -9.51 -5.92 -8.70
CA ARG A 254 -9.94 -4.69 -9.40
C ARG A 254 -11.11 -4.95 -10.35
N ALA A 255 -11.03 -6.01 -11.16
CA ALA A 255 -12.10 -6.37 -12.08
C ALA A 255 -13.42 -6.67 -11.34
N LEU A 256 -13.35 -7.41 -10.22
CA LEU A 256 -14.51 -7.71 -9.40
C LEU A 256 -15.11 -6.44 -8.77
N ILE A 257 -14.29 -5.57 -8.20
CA ILE A 257 -14.76 -4.30 -7.61
C ILE A 257 -15.43 -3.42 -8.68
N LYS A 258 -14.85 -3.32 -9.89
CA LYS A 258 -15.46 -2.58 -11.00
C LYS A 258 -16.81 -3.17 -11.43
N ASN A 259 -16.96 -4.49 -11.43
CA ASN A 259 -18.25 -5.13 -11.71
C ASN A 259 -19.29 -4.84 -10.61
N LEU A 260 -18.88 -4.82 -9.34
CA LEU A 260 -19.76 -4.44 -8.23
C LEU A 260 -20.19 -2.97 -8.31
N GLU A 261 -19.26 -2.07 -8.64
CA GLU A 261 -19.53 -0.64 -8.81
C GLU A 261 -20.56 -0.36 -9.91
N ARG A 262 -20.52 -1.13 -11.02
CA ARG A 262 -21.52 -1.03 -12.11
C ARG A 262 -22.94 -1.33 -11.65
N VAL A 263 -23.10 -2.26 -10.70
CA VAL A 263 -24.41 -2.62 -10.14
C VAL A 263 -24.82 -1.62 -9.06
N ARG A 264 -23.89 -1.23 -8.20
CA ARG A 264 -24.12 -0.31 -7.08
C ARG A 264 -22.94 0.67 -6.94
N PRO A 265 -23.14 1.97 -7.21
CA PRO A 265 -22.07 2.97 -7.16
C PRO A 265 -21.37 3.09 -5.80
N SER A 266 -22.13 2.87 -4.72
CA SER A 266 -21.58 2.91 -3.35
C SER A 266 -20.74 1.68 -2.98
N ALA A 267 -20.67 0.65 -3.84
CA ALA A 267 -20.05 -0.64 -3.50
C ALA A 267 -18.59 -0.50 -3.03
N ILE A 268 -17.81 0.40 -3.63
CA ILE A 268 -16.41 0.65 -3.24
C ILE A 268 -16.33 1.08 -1.77
N LEU A 269 -17.06 2.13 -1.39
CA LEU A 269 -17.09 2.60 0.00
C LEU A 269 -17.76 1.60 0.95
N ASP A 270 -18.78 0.88 0.50
CA ASP A 270 -19.42 -0.16 1.30
C ASP A 270 -18.44 -1.31 1.62
N VAL A 271 -17.57 -1.68 0.68
CA VAL A 271 -16.48 -2.66 0.91
C VAL A 271 -15.45 -2.11 1.89
N VAL A 272 -15.02 -0.85 1.73
CA VAL A 272 -14.09 -0.20 2.67
C VAL A 272 -14.67 -0.19 4.08
N ARG A 273 -15.92 0.26 4.24
CA ARG A 273 -16.63 0.31 5.52
C ARG A 273 -16.82 -1.08 6.12
N SER A 274 -17.17 -2.07 5.31
CA SER A 274 -17.25 -3.47 5.75
C SER A 274 -15.90 -3.97 6.26
N GLY A 275 -14.80 -3.61 5.59
CA GLY A 275 -13.45 -3.90 6.05
C GLY A 275 -13.11 -3.23 7.39
N GLU A 276 -13.51 -1.98 7.59
CA GLU A 276 -13.35 -1.24 8.85
C GLU A 276 -14.14 -1.88 10.00
N ASP A 277 -15.38 -2.30 9.75
CA ASP A 277 -16.23 -2.92 10.76
C ASP A 277 -15.77 -4.34 11.08
N MET A 278 -15.38 -5.14 10.08
CA MET A 278 -14.76 -6.44 10.29
C MET A 278 -13.46 -6.32 11.09
N ALA A 279 -12.63 -5.32 10.79
CA ALA A 279 -11.37 -5.10 11.51
C ALA A 279 -11.55 -4.92 13.03
N LYS A 280 -12.63 -4.25 13.46
CA LYS A 280 -12.97 -4.08 14.88
C LYS A 280 -13.38 -5.39 15.56
N LEU A 281 -13.85 -6.37 14.78
CA LEU A 281 -14.32 -7.65 15.30
C LEU A 281 -13.22 -8.72 15.36
N VAL A 282 -12.07 -8.50 14.72
CA VAL A 282 -10.97 -9.49 14.67
C VAL A 282 -10.20 -9.48 15.99
N PRO A 283 -10.19 -10.58 16.76
CA PRO A 283 -9.46 -10.65 18.02
C PRO A 283 -7.95 -10.55 17.80
N GLY A 284 -7.28 -9.73 18.60
CA GLY A 284 -5.83 -9.49 18.52
C GLY A 284 -5.45 -8.06 18.15
N ASN A 285 -6.42 -7.20 17.83
CA ASN A 285 -6.19 -5.79 17.51
C ASN A 285 -6.62 -4.80 18.61
N ASP A 286 -7.27 -5.28 19.68
CA ASP A 286 -7.82 -4.43 20.72
C ASP A 286 -7.16 -4.69 22.09
N GLN A 287 -6.38 -3.71 22.56
CA GLN A 287 -6.84 -3.08 23.78
C GLN A 287 -8.14 -2.37 23.41
N ALA A 288 -9.22 -2.86 24.00
CA ALA A 288 -10.56 -2.37 23.78
C ALA A 288 -10.65 -0.86 24.05
N CYS A 289 -11.37 -0.18 23.16
CA CYS A 289 -11.98 1.11 23.44
C CYS A 289 -13.00 0.97 24.59
N GLY A 290 -12.50 0.91 25.82
CA GLY A 290 -13.24 1.42 26.97
C GLY A 290 -12.86 2.88 27.11
N GLY A 291 -13.83 3.77 26.89
CA GLY A 291 -13.86 5.21 27.24
C GLY A 291 -12.55 5.92 27.61
N MET A 292 -12.31 7.03 26.92
CA MET A 292 -11.30 8.07 27.17
C MET A 292 -9.89 7.81 26.61
N CYS A 293 -9.59 8.60 25.57
CA CYS A 293 -8.29 9.16 25.20
C CYS A 293 -7.05 8.62 25.92
N SER A 294 -6.27 7.77 25.24
CA SER A 294 -4.80 7.76 25.39
C SER A 294 -4.13 7.28 24.11
N SER A 295 -3.05 7.96 23.76
CA SER A 295 -2.38 8.05 22.46
C SER A 295 -1.33 6.95 22.21
N SER A 296 -1.67 5.68 22.42
CA SER A 296 -0.74 4.56 22.18
C SER A 296 -1.26 3.63 21.08
N ILE A 297 -0.73 3.82 19.87
CA ILE A 297 -1.03 3.01 18.67
C ILE A 297 -0.10 1.78 18.65
N PRO A 298 -0.61 0.55 18.40
CA PRO A 298 0.19 -0.66 18.42
C PRO A 298 1.14 -0.77 17.21
N ALA A 299 2.28 -1.40 17.45
CA ALA A 299 3.37 -1.56 16.49
C ALA A 299 3.32 -2.91 15.78
N ALA A 300 3.28 -2.94 14.44
CA ALA A 300 3.78 -4.08 13.66
C ALA A 300 3.74 -3.94 12.12
N GLU A 301 4.87 -4.35 11.52
CA GLU A 301 5.20 -4.60 10.10
C GLU A 301 4.03 -4.57 9.10
N GLU A 302 3.85 -3.45 8.41
CA GLU A 302 3.05 -3.42 7.18
C GLU A 302 3.68 -4.36 6.13
N GLU A 303 3.01 -5.46 5.79
CA GLU A 303 3.28 -6.24 4.58
C GLU A 303 2.27 -5.85 3.51
N GLU A 304 2.75 -5.27 2.40
CA GLU A 304 1.91 -5.00 1.24
C GLU A 304 1.84 -6.31 0.45
N GLY A 305 0.71 -7.00 0.52
CA GLY A 305 0.36 -8.07 -0.42
C GLY A 305 1.33 -9.25 -0.58
N GLY A 306 2.37 -9.38 0.26
CA GLY A 306 3.36 -10.45 0.22
C GLY A 306 2.91 -11.69 0.98
N CYS A 307 3.13 -12.86 0.39
CA CYS A 307 2.96 -14.15 1.05
C CYS A 307 4.01 -14.33 2.15
N GLY A 308 3.59 -14.34 3.41
CA GLY A 308 4.55 -14.36 4.51
C GLY A 308 4.01 -14.67 5.90
N SER A 309 2.87 -15.35 6.04
CA SER A 309 2.42 -15.79 7.36
C SER A 309 3.13 -17.09 7.75
N ALA A 310 3.99 -17.03 8.77
CA ALA A 310 4.86 -18.10 9.27
C ALA A 310 4.15 -19.33 9.88
N GLN A 311 2.86 -19.56 9.59
CA GLN A 311 2.13 -20.73 10.07
C GLN A 311 0.93 -21.17 9.20
N GLY A 312 0.83 -20.67 7.97
CA GLY A 312 -0.11 -21.19 6.98
C GLY A 312 0.63 -22.01 5.93
N ARG A 313 0.56 -23.35 6.00
CA ARG A 313 0.81 -24.20 4.83
C ARG A 313 -0.30 -23.91 3.80
N SER A 314 -0.11 -22.92 2.95
CA SER A 314 -0.74 -22.90 1.63
C SER A 314 0.36 -22.95 0.58
N THR A 315 0.26 -23.94 -0.28
CA THR A 315 1.04 -24.06 -1.51
C THR A 315 0.85 -22.78 -2.32
N GLY A 316 1.90 -21.96 -2.41
CA GLY A 316 1.91 -20.63 -3.03
C GLY A 316 1.71 -20.60 -4.56
N GLY A 317 0.87 -21.48 -5.10
CA GLY A 317 0.53 -21.58 -6.53
C GLY A 317 -0.96 -21.69 -6.81
N ASP A 318 -1.80 -21.96 -5.80
CA ASP A 318 -3.20 -22.34 -6.04
C ASP A 318 -4.01 -21.19 -6.65
N MET A 319 -3.93 -19.96 -6.11
CA MET A 319 -4.62 -18.82 -6.72
C MET A 319 -4.06 -18.41 -8.09
N ALA A 320 -2.75 -18.54 -8.31
CA ALA A 320 -2.16 -18.25 -9.62
C ALA A 320 -2.61 -19.27 -10.69
N SER A 321 -2.79 -20.54 -10.30
CA SER A 321 -3.34 -21.57 -11.18
C SER A 321 -4.83 -21.36 -11.48
N VAL A 322 -5.59 -20.87 -10.50
CA VAL A 322 -6.99 -20.47 -10.69
C VAL A 322 -7.07 -19.27 -11.64
N GLU A 323 -6.19 -18.29 -11.50
CA GLU A 323 -6.15 -17.13 -12.40
C GLU A 323 -5.76 -17.50 -13.83
N ALA A 324 -4.77 -18.39 -14.01
CA ALA A 324 -4.43 -18.92 -15.33
C ALA A 324 -5.63 -19.65 -15.97
N ARG A 325 -6.38 -20.43 -15.18
CA ARG A 325 -7.63 -21.08 -15.64
C ARG A 325 -8.71 -20.07 -16.00
N LEU A 326 -8.90 -19.01 -15.20
CA LEU A 326 -9.89 -17.97 -15.50
C LEU A 326 -9.55 -17.21 -16.79
N ARG A 327 -8.28 -16.87 -17.02
CA ARG A 327 -7.83 -16.25 -18.28
C ARG A 327 -8.03 -17.18 -19.48
N MET A 328 -7.77 -18.49 -19.30
CA MET A 328 -8.07 -19.49 -20.32
C MET A 328 -9.58 -19.57 -20.59
N ASN A 329 -10.41 -19.46 -19.56
CA ASN A 329 -11.86 -19.49 -19.70
C ASN A 329 -12.41 -18.21 -20.35
N GLU A 330 -11.88 -17.03 -20.04
CA GLU A 330 -12.24 -15.76 -20.71
C GLU A 330 -11.86 -15.82 -22.19
N ALA A 331 -10.64 -16.28 -22.52
CA ALA A 331 -10.24 -16.49 -23.91
C ALA A 331 -11.09 -17.54 -24.63
N ALA A 332 -11.57 -18.57 -23.91
CA ALA A 332 -12.48 -19.57 -24.45
C ALA A 332 -13.91 -19.01 -24.67
N ALA A 333 -14.39 -18.16 -23.76
CA ALA A 333 -15.67 -17.45 -23.88
C ALA A 333 -15.67 -16.48 -25.07
N ASP A 334 -14.57 -15.75 -25.30
CA ASP A 334 -14.38 -14.89 -26.47
C ASP A 334 -14.37 -15.68 -27.79
N SER A 335 -14.07 -16.99 -27.73
CA SER A 335 -14.06 -17.90 -28.88
C SER A 335 -15.36 -18.71 -29.08
N ASN A 336 -16.45 -18.41 -28.35
CA ASN A 336 -17.74 -19.12 -28.42
C ASN A 336 -17.62 -20.66 -28.28
N LEU A 337 -16.68 -21.14 -27.46
CA LEU A 337 -16.43 -22.57 -27.23
C LEU A 337 -16.98 -23.06 -25.89
N GLU A 338 -18.11 -22.53 -25.43
CA GLU A 338 -18.79 -23.04 -24.24
C GLU A 338 -19.55 -24.33 -24.59
N THR A 339 -19.13 -25.46 -24.01
CA THR A 339 -19.93 -26.69 -24.03
C THR A 339 -20.79 -26.73 -22.77
N GLU A 340 -22.10 -26.60 -22.91
CA GLU A 340 -23.03 -26.81 -21.80
C GLU A 340 -22.89 -28.24 -21.28
N ILE A 341 -22.47 -28.38 -20.02
CA ILE A 341 -22.56 -29.66 -19.32
C ILE A 341 -24.02 -29.86 -18.92
N THR A 342 -24.80 -30.49 -19.80
CA THR A 342 -26.14 -30.98 -19.46
C THR A 342 -25.99 -32.11 -18.46
N ALA A 343 -26.26 -31.83 -17.19
CA ALA A 343 -26.39 -32.86 -16.17
C ALA A 343 -27.53 -33.81 -16.58
N LYS A 344 -27.19 -35.03 -16.98
CA LYS A 344 -28.18 -36.07 -17.31
C LYS A 344 -29.07 -36.33 -16.10
N SER A 345 -30.35 -36.06 -16.26
CA SER A 345 -31.44 -36.47 -15.38
C SER A 345 -31.41 -37.99 -15.20
N VAL A 346 -31.17 -38.46 -13.97
CA VAL A 346 -31.33 -39.87 -13.61
C VAL A 346 -32.79 -40.09 -13.21
N SER A 347 -33.55 -40.65 -14.15
CA SER A 347 -34.92 -41.14 -13.95
C SER A 347 -34.91 -42.42 -13.11
N GLY A 348 -35.92 -42.56 -12.26
CA GLY A 348 -35.93 -43.49 -11.12
C GLY A 348 -36.20 -44.96 -11.41
N LYS A 349 -36.01 -45.76 -10.36
CA LYS A 349 -36.74 -47.00 -10.11
C LYS A 349 -37.30 -46.96 -8.69
N GLN A 350 -38.62 -47.06 -8.59
CA GLN A 350 -39.42 -47.13 -7.37
C GLN A 350 -39.38 -48.54 -6.78
N HIS A 351 -39.41 -48.64 -5.44
CA HIS A 351 -40.11 -49.71 -4.70
C HIS A 351 -40.34 -49.27 -3.23
N PRO A 352 -41.28 -49.89 -2.49
CA PRO A 352 -42.44 -49.18 -1.94
C PRO A 352 -42.37 -48.81 -0.45
N ARG A 353 -43.37 -48.01 -0.07
CA ARG A 353 -43.67 -47.41 1.23
C ARG A 353 -43.72 -48.40 2.40
N HIS A 354 -43.21 -47.97 3.56
CA HIS A 354 -43.72 -48.39 4.86
C HIS A 354 -43.82 -47.19 5.81
N ASP A 355 -44.91 -47.19 6.57
CA ASP A 355 -45.48 -46.11 7.36
C ASP A 355 -44.67 -45.66 8.57
N SER A 356 -45.00 -44.43 8.97
CA SER A 356 -44.82 -43.75 10.25
C SER A 356 -44.01 -44.45 11.34
N ASP A 357 -42.89 -43.85 11.72
CA ASP A 357 -42.47 -43.82 13.12
C ASP A 357 -41.85 -42.46 13.47
N THR A 358 -42.44 -41.88 14.51
CA THR A 358 -41.99 -40.68 15.19
C THR A 358 -40.66 -40.97 15.87
N VAL A 359 -39.56 -40.38 15.38
CA VAL A 359 -38.26 -40.52 16.06
C VAL A 359 -38.06 -39.35 17.01
N SER A 360 -38.33 -39.64 18.27
CA SER A 360 -38.00 -38.87 19.46
C SER A 360 -36.56 -38.36 19.46
N LEU A 361 -36.38 -37.07 19.75
CA LEU A 361 -35.09 -36.46 20.08
C LEU A 361 -34.54 -37.07 21.38
N ALA A 362 -33.75 -38.13 21.25
CA ALA A 362 -32.93 -38.63 22.33
C ALA A 362 -31.82 -37.62 22.64
N SER A 363 -31.92 -36.98 23.81
CA SER A 363 -30.88 -36.15 24.42
C SER A 363 -29.64 -37.00 24.73
N GLY A 364 -28.79 -37.17 23.72
CA GLY A 364 -27.43 -37.70 23.88
C GLY A 364 -26.51 -36.57 24.32
N ASN A 365 -26.27 -36.48 25.62
CA ASN A 365 -25.34 -35.56 26.26
C ASN A 365 -23.88 -35.91 25.87
N LYS A 366 -23.44 -35.52 24.67
CA LYS A 366 -22.01 -35.50 24.31
C LYS A 366 -21.47 -34.10 24.60
N PRO A 367 -20.41 -33.96 25.42
CA PRO A 367 -19.84 -32.65 25.69
C PRO A 367 -19.34 -32.06 24.37
N LYS A 368 -19.92 -30.93 23.96
CA LYS A 368 -19.35 -30.08 22.90
C LYS A 368 -17.92 -29.76 23.33
N LYS A 369 -16.92 -30.32 22.64
CA LYS A 369 -15.54 -29.83 22.76
C LYS A 369 -15.59 -28.36 22.36
N GLY A 370 -15.52 -27.48 23.35
CA GLY A 370 -15.45 -26.05 23.12
C GLY A 370 -14.28 -25.78 22.18
N PHE A 371 -14.54 -25.07 21.09
CA PHE A 371 -13.49 -24.47 20.29
C PHE A 371 -12.80 -23.45 21.20
N THR A 372 -11.73 -23.86 21.85
CA THR A 372 -10.84 -22.93 22.54
C THR A 372 -10.09 -22.17 21.46
N PRO A 373 -10.32 -20.85 21.27
CA PRO A 373 -9.51 -20.09 20.34
C PRO A 373 -8.07 -20.22 20.80
N LYS A 374 -7.21 -20.77 19.94
CA LYS A 374 -5.76 -20.78 20.19
C LYS A 374 -5.37 -19.33 20.46
N LYS A 375 -4.83 -19.05 21.65
CA LYS A 375 -4.18 -17.77 21.93
C LYS A 375 -3.05 -17.64 20.93
N THR A 376 -3.25 -16.83 19.89
CA THR A 376 -2.18 -16.37 19.01
C THR A 376 -1.18 -15.64 19.90
N SER A 377 0.08 -16.11 19.92
CA SER A 377 1.13 -15.42 20.65
C SER A 377 1.26 -14.01 20.09
N LYS A 378 1.20 -13.00 20.97
CA LYS A 378 1.41 -11.62 20.57
C LYS A 378 2.83 -11.51 20.00
N GLN A 379 2.95 -11.13 18.72
CA GLN A 379 4.24 -10.86 18.13
C GLN A 379 4.80 -9.58 18.77
N VAL A 380 5.96 -9.69 19.42
CA VAL A 380 6.67 -8.56 19.99
C VAL A 380 7.49 -7.90 18.89
N MET A 381 7.38 -6.58 18.78
CA MET A 381 8.18 -5.80 17.85
C MET A 381 9.59 -5.59 18.37
N GLY A 382 10.58 -5.89 17.53
CA GLY A 382 11.99 -5.64 17.78
C GLY A 382 12.63 -4.87 16.63
N GLN A 383 13.96 -4.80 16.65
CA GLN A 383 14.76 -4.23 15.56
C GLN A 383 15.49 -5.34 14.82
N CYS A 384 15.53 -5.22 13.50
CA CYS A 384 16.28 -6.13 12.64
C CYS A 384 17.77 -6.03 12.96
N LYS A 385 18.40 -7.16 13.32
CA LYS A 385 19.83 -7.24 13.68
C LYS A 385 20.78 -6.76 12.57
N ARG A 386 20.34 -6.74 11.32
CA ARG A 386 21.15 -6.34 10.15
C ARG A 386 21.08 -4.86 9.78
N CYS A 387 19.91 -4.25 9.86
CA CYS A 387 19.69 -2.89 9.34
C CYS A 387 18.99 -1.97 10.33
N GLY A 388 18.70 -2.44 11.55
CA GLY A 388 18.01 -1.69 12.59
C GLY A 388 16.53 -1.38 12.31
N TYR A 389 15.99 -1.79 11.16
CA TYR A 389 14.59 -1.55 10.79
C TYR A 389 13.61 -2.33 11.67
N LEU A 390 12.43 -1.77 11.93
CA LEU A 390 11.38 -2.39 12.75
C LEU A 390 10.97 -3.76 12.19
N SER A 391 10.97 -4.79 13.03
CA SER A 391 10.71 -6.16 12.59
C SER A 391 10.07 -7.03 13.68
N SER A 392 9.18 -7.95 13.29
CA SER A 392 8.64 -9.00 14.20
C SER A 392 9.61 -10.16 14.39
N GLN A 393 10.56 -10.27 13.46
CA GLN A 393 11.60 -11.30 13.43
C GLN A 393 12.97 -10.67 13.66
N ASP A 394 13.96 -11.51 13.97
CA ASP A 394 15.36 -11.08 14.13
C ASP A 394 15.92 -10.37 12.89
N ILE A 395 15.44 -10.74 11.70
CA ILE A 395 15.84 -10.16 10.42
C ILE A 395 14.57 -9.73 9.68
N CYS A 396 14.50 -8.45 9.27
CA CYS A 396 13.33 -7.95 8.55
C CYS A 396 13.18 -8.58 7.17
N LYS A 397 11.96 -8.55 6.63
CA LYS A 397 11.63 -9.13 5.33
C LYS A 397 12.53 -8.63 4.19
N ALA A 398 12.84 -7.33 4.16
CA ALA A 398 13.73 -6.78 3.13
C ALA A 398 15.13 -7.39 3.20
N CYS A 399 15.72 -7.53 4.40
CA CYS A 399 17.03 -8.15 4.57
C CYS A 399 17.03 -9.64 4.21
N VAL A 400 15.93 -10.35 4.46
CA VAL A 400 15.76 -11.75 4.01
C VAL A 400 15.73 -11.82 2.49
N LEU A 401 14.94 -10.95 1.85
CA LEU A 401 14.84 -10.89 0.38
C LEU A 401 16.18 -10.50 -0.27
N LEU A 402 16.89 -9.52 0.28
CA LEU A 402 18.21 -9.11 -0.19
C LEU A 402 19.25 -10.22 -0.04
N GLU A 403 19.20 -11.00 1.04
CA GLU A 403 20.08 -12.16 1.20
C GLU A 403 19.79 -13.22 0.12
N GLY A 404 18.52 -13.47 -0.19
CA GLY A 404 18.12 -14.34 -1.29
C GLY A 404 18.70 -13.89 -2.63
N LEU A 405 18.64 -12.58 -2.92
CA LEU A 405 19.22 -12.00 -4.13
C LEU A 405 20.76 -12.08 -4.14
N ASN A 406 21.41 -11.76 -3.02
CA ASN A 406 22.88 -11.78 -2.98
C ASN A 406 23.48 -13.20 -3.06
N LYS A 407 22.71 -14.24 -2.69
CA LYS A 407 23.16 -15.64 -2.82
C LYS A 407 23.32 -16.09 -4.26
N SER A 408 22.51 -15.59 -5.19
CA SER A 408 22.61 -15.96 -6.61
C SER A 408 23.41 -14.97 -7.46
N ARG A 409 24.03 -13.94 -6.85
CA ARG A 409 25.05 -13.16 -7.57
C ARG A 409 26.26 -14.06 -7.85
N PRO A 410 26.76 -14.11 -9.09
CA PRO A 410 28.02 -14.78 -9.37
C PRO A 410 29.12 -14.12 -8.53
N LYS A 411 29.76 -14.90 -7.66
CA LYS A 411 30.91 -14.44 -6.87
C LYS A 411 32.11 -14.34 -7.82
N ASN A 412 32.18 -13.27 -8.61
CA ASN A 412 33.42 -12.88 -9.25
C ASN A 412 34.32 -12.25 -8.18
N LYS A 413 34.85 -13.09 -7.29
CA LYS A 413 36.02 -12.73 -6.49
C LYS A 413 37.21 -12.70 -7.45
N ILE A 414 37.56 -11.50 -7.92
CA ILE A 414 38.97 -11.19 -8.03
C ILE A 414 39.31 -10.62 -6.66
N GLU A 415 39.92 -11.44 -5.80
CA GLU A 415 40.58 -10.94 -4.61
C GLU A 415 41.79 -10.11 -5.08
N VAL A 416 41.58 -8.81 -5.30
CA VAL A 416 42.68 -7.86 -5.23
C VAL A 416 42.76 -7.48 -3.76
N GLY A 417 43.66 -8.13 -3.03
CA GLY A 417 43.98 -7.79 -1.66
C GLY A 417 44.43 -6.34 -1.61
N TYR A 418 43.62 -5.48 -1.02
CA TYR A 418 44.08 -4.24 -0.43
C TYR A 418 43.93 -4.39 1.08
N GLU A 419 45.04 -4.72 1.72
CA GLU A 419 45.17 -4.55 3.17
C GLU A 419 45.02 -3.05 3.45
N VAL A 420 43.92 -2.65 4.06
CA VAL A 420 43.81 -1.33 4.67
C VAL A 420 44.52 -1.45 6.02
N GLN A 421 45.80 -1.08 6.07
CA GLN A 421 46.44 -0.78 7.34
C GLN A 421 45.83 0.52 7.88
N ASP A 422 45.17 0.40 9.04
CA ASP A 422 44.77 1.54 9.86
C ASP A 422 46.01 2.36 10.23
N ILE A 423 46.27 3.44 9.47
CA ILE A 423 47.20 4.48 9.91
C ILE A 423 46.38 5.48 10.73
N SER A 424 46.53 5.37 12.04
CA SER A 424 46.08 6.36 13.02
C SER A 424 46.63 7.74 12.65
N LEU A 425 45.74 8.68 12.34
CA LEU A 425 46.03 10.08 11.98
C LEU A 425 46.46 10.96 13.17
N ASN A 426 47.28 10.44 14.08
CA ASN A 426 47.76 11.19 15.26
C ASN A 426 49.30 11.25 15.40
N SER A 427 50.11 10.70 14.47
CA SER A 427 51.58 10.75 14.60
C SER A 427 52.29 11.70 13.64
N VAL A 428 51.60 12.27 12.64
CA VAL A 428 52.26 13.09 11.60
C VAL A 428 52.36 14.57 11.98
N ARG A 429 51.79 14.97 13.12
CA ARG A 429 51.82 16.36 13.59
C ARG A 429 53.01 16.67 14.50
N ASP A 430 53.62 15.66 15.12
CA ASP A 430 54.72 15.84 16.08
C ASP A 430 56.12 15.68 15.43
N GLU A 431 56.24 15.12 14.21
CA GLU A 431 57.53 14.96 13.51
C GLU A 431 57.88 16.11 12.55
N LEU A 432 56.95 17.05 12.32
CA LEU A 432 57.17 18.21 11.44
C LEU A 432 57.59 19.49 12.19
N GLU A 433 57.54 19.50 13.53
CA GLU A 433 58.08 20.60 14.35
C GLU A 433 59.53 20.37 14.81
N ALA A 434 60.12 19.20 14.56
CA ALA A 434 61.47 18.86 15.04
C ALA A 434 62.62 19.11 14.03
N THR A 435 62.33 19.57 12.80
CA THR A 435 63.34 19.60 11.72
C THR A 435 63.49 20.93 10.99
N THR A 436 63.18 22.06 11.64
CA THR A 436 63.55 23.37 11.09
C THR A 436 64.26 24.27 12.12
N ILE A 437 65.52 24.57 11.77
CA ILE A 437 66.35 25.73 12.18
C ILE A 437 67.29 25.52 13.38
N GLY A 438 68.47 24.98 13.06
CA GLY A 438 69.77 25.52 13.48
C GLY A 438 70.81 25.03 12.48
N GLY A 439 71.65 25.83 11.83
CA GLY A 439 71.88 27.26 11.80
C GLY A 439 73.06 27.50 10.85
N GLU A 440 73.15 28.69 10.27
CA GLU A 440 74.36 29.48 10.03
C GLU A 440 73.96 30.95 9.90
#